data_AF-A0A5J4PWW6-F1
#
_entry.id   AF-A0A5J4PWW6-F1
#
_cell.length_a   1.000
_cell.length_b   1.000
_cell.length_c   1.000
_cell.angle_alpha   90.00
_cell.angle_beta   90.00
_cell.angle_gamma   90.00
#
_symmetry.space_group_name_H-M   'P 1'
#
loop_
_entity.id
_entity.type
_entity.pdbx_description
1 polymer ?
#
loop_
_entity_poly.entity_id
_entity_poly.type
_entity_poly.pdbx_seq_one_letter_code
_entity_poly.pdbx_strand_id
1 'polypeptide(L)'
;DMVCFIHRPEYYKIYQDDKGRDLRGMAEIIVAKHRNGATGDVLLRFKGEFARFQNPDDDMIIPLPNEGGAVWGSRINTNSVPVPASTEYPIQNSSFKLAGEDNSPLPF
;
A
#
# COMPACT_ATOMS: atom_id res chain seq x y z
N ASP A 1 9.32 -7.42 29.88
CA ASP A 1 10.52 -6.55 29.94
C ASP A 1 11.11 -6.49 28.55
N MET A 2 11.18 -5.28 28.02
CA MET A 2 11.69 -5.01 26.69
C MET A 2 12.55 -3.75 26.74
N VAL A 3 13.62 -3.74 25.96
CA VAL A 3 14.45 -2.55 25.75
C VAL A 3 14.38 -2.25 24.27
N CYS A 4 13.87 -1.06 23.94
CA CYS A 4 13.70 -0.60 22.57
C CYS A 4 14.47 0.71 22.35
N PHE A 5 15.08 0.84 21.18
CA PHE A 5 15.68 2.08 20.70
C PHE A 5 14.88 2.62 19.53
N ILE A 6 14.84 3.95 19.40
CA ILE A 6 14.18 4.65 18.30
C ILE A 6 15.27 5.36 17.51
N HIS A 7 15.40 5.01 16.23
CA HIS A 7 16.34 5.62 15.31
C HIS A 7 15.57 6.37 14.21
N ARG A 8 15.89 7.66 14.01
CA ARG A 8 15.24 8.53 13.01
C ARG A 8 16.31 9.10 12.05
N PRO A 9 16.47 8.53 10.85
CA PRO A 9 17.49 8.97 9.88
C PRO A 9 17.36 10.44 9.49
N GLU A 10 16.12 10.94 9.43
CA GLU A 10 15.83 12.33 9.09
C GLU A 10 16.44 13.34 10.08
N TYR A 11 16.55 12.98 11.36
CA TYR A 11 17.19 13.84 12.37
C TYR A 11 18.68 14.06 12.06
N TYR A 12 19.31 13.07 11.44
CA TYR A 12 20.72 13.11 11.04
C TYR A 12 20.93 13.62 9.60
N LYS A 13 19.89 14.15 8.95
CA LYS A 13 19.90 14.63 7.56
C LYS A 13 20.20 13.53 6.53
N ILE A 14 19.89 12.28 6.86
CA ILE A 14 19.99 11.13 5.96
C ILE A 14 18.60 10.92 5.35
N TYR A 15 18.45 11.27 4.07
CA TYR A 15 17.15 11.25 3.38
C TYR A 15 17.01 10.10 2.38
N GLN A 16 18.11 9.44 2.01
CA GLN A 16 18.09 8.31 1.09
C GLN A 16 18.91 7.16 1.65
N ASP A 17 18.36 5.96 1.51
CA ASP A 17 19.06 4.71 1.71
C ASP A 17 19.97 4.40 0.50
N ASP A 18 20.90 3.46 0.64
CA ASP A 18 21.80 3.00 -0.45
C ASP A 18 21.02 2.47 -1.68
N LYS A 19 19.76 2.12 -1.47
CA LYS A 19 18.81 1.65 -2.50
C LYS A 19 17.95 2.76 -3.11
N GLY A 20 18.21 4.04 -2.79
CA GLY A 20 17.46 5.19 -3.30
C GLY A 20 16.05 5.35 -2.74
N ARG A 21 15.72 4.68 -1.63
CA ARG A 21 14.42 4.82 -0.95
C ARG A 21 14.42 6.07 -0.09
N ASP A 22 13.34 6.85 -0.15
CA ASP A 22 13.16 8.03 0.70
C ASP A 22 12.93 7.60 2.16
N LEU A 23 13.76 8.13 3.06
CA LEU A 23 13.71 7.88 4.50
C LEU A 23 13.01 9.01 5.28
N ARG A 24 12.46 10.02 4.58
CA ARG A 24 11.72 11.12 5.20
C ARG A 24 10.50 10.60 5.97
N GLY A 25 10.38 11.02 7.21
CA GLY A 25 9.31 10.56 8.09
C GLY A 25 9.37 9.07 8.42
N MET A 26 10.47 8.36 8.12
CA MET A 26 10.67 6.98 8.55
C MET A 26 11.36 6.95 9.93
N ALA A 27 10.98 5.99 10.74
CA ALA A 27 11.57 5.70 12.03
C ALA A 27 11.74 4.19 12.17
N GLU A 28 12.92 3.80 12.64
CA GLU A 28 13.26 2.42 12.90
C GLU A 28 13.15 2.15 14.40
N ILE A 29 12.36 1.13 14.75
CA ILE A 29 12.19 0.66 16.12
C ILE A 29 13.00 -0.62 16.28
N ILE A 30 14.04 -0.54 17.10
CA ILE A 30 15.00 -1.63 17.33
C ILE A 30 14.66 -2.26 18.67
N VAL A 31 14.20 -3.51 18.66
CA VAL A 31 13.93 -4.28 19.88
C VAL A 31 15.22 -4.99 20.30
N ALA A 32 16.04 -4.32 21.11
CA ALA A 32 17.34 -4.83 21.54
C ALA A 32 17.24 -5.98 22.55
N LYS A 33 16.17 -6.02 23.36
CA LYS A 33 15.92 -7.11 24.32
C LYS A 33 14.43 -7.38 24.41
N HIS A 34 14.08 -8.67 24.38
CA HIS A 34 12.73 -9.13 24.68
C HIS A 34 12.80 -10.39 25.54
N ARG A 35 12.32 -10.35 26.80
CA ARG A 35 12.38 -11.51 27.70
C ARG A 35 11.47 -12.68 27.29
N ASN A 36 10.47 -12.43 26.44
CA ASN A 36 9.38 -13.37 26.16
C ASN A 36 9.25 -13.68 24.65
N GLY A 37 10.24 -13.30 23.82
CA GLY A 37 10.16 -13.51 22.38
C GLY A 37 11.40 -13.02 21.63
N ALA A 38 11.28 -12.93 20.32
CA ALA A 38 12.37 -12.51 19.45
C ALA A 38 12.66 -11.00 19.59
N THR A 39 13.92 -10.65 19.37
CA THR A 39 14.39 -9.31 19.04
C THR A 39 14.25 -9.08 17.53
N GLY A 40 14.20 -7.81 17.12
CA GLY A 40 14.12 -7.46 15.71
C GLY A 40 13.90 -5.98 15.49
N ASP A 41 14.01 -5.59 14.22
CA ASP A 41 13.95 -4.20 13.80
C ASP A 41 12.72 -4.01 12.91
N VAL A 42 11.97 -2.94 13.18
CA VAL A 42 10.72 -2.64 12.48
C VAL A 42 10.79 -1.22 11.93
N LEU A 43 10.61 -1.09 10.62
CA LEU A 43 10.50 0.20 9.94
C LEU A 43 9.05 0.69 10.01
N LEU A 44 8.84 1.87 10.59
CA LEU A 44 7.54 2.52 10.70
C LEU A 44 7.60 3.96 10.19
N ARG A 45 6.45 4.53 9.88
CA ARG A 45 6.31 5.96 9.61
C ARG A 45 6.11 6.71 10.92
N PHE A 46 6.83 7.82 11.13
CA PHE A 46 6.66 8.72 12.26
C PHE A 46 6.00 10.04 11.84
N LYS A 47 4.80 10.30 12.36
CA LYS A 47 4.11 11.59 12.22
C LYS A 47 4.39 12.46 13.44
N GLY A 48 5.35 13.38 13.29
CA GLY A 48 5.82 14.26 14.38
C GLY A 48 4.76 15.17 14.97
N GLU A 49 3.77 15.58 14.18
CA GLU A 49 2.64 16.41 14.61
C GLU A 49 1.81 15.76 15.72
N PHE A 50 1.73 14.43 15.71
CA PHE A 50 0.91 13.64 16.64
C PHE A 50 1.74 12.71 17.51
N ALA A 51 3.07 12.76 17.40
CA ALA A 51 4.00 11.79 18.00
C ALA A 51 3.56 10.32 17.75
N ARG A 52 3.04 10.02 16.56
CA ARG A 52 2.41 8.73 16.24
C ARG A 52 3.25 7.92 15.27
N PHE A 53 3.33 6.62 15.52
CA PHE A 53 3.87 5.62 14.59
C PHE A 53 2.74 4.95 13.80
N GLN A 54 2.93 4.78 12.50
CA GLN A 54 1.98 4.14 11.59
C GLN A 54 2.73 3.15 10.69
N ASN A 55 2.03 2.17 10.14
CA ASN A 55 2.67 1.31 9.15
C ASN A 55 3.01 2.15 7.92
N PRO A 56 4.12 1.85 7.23
CA PRO A 56 4.49 2.57 6.00
C PRO A 56 3.36 2.57 4.96
N ASP A 57 2.60 1.48 4.90
CA ASP A 57 1.51 1.24 3.95
C ASP A 57 0.15 1.85 4.36
N ASP A 58 -0.02 2.29 5.61
CA ASP A 58 -1.32 2.79 6.11
C ASP A 58 -1.77 4.11 5.42
N ASP A 59 -0.86 4.84 4.77
CA ASP A 59 -1.25 6.03 3.98
C ASP A 59 -1.68 5.67 2.55
N MET A 60 -1.53 4.43 2.09
CA MET A 60 -2.12 3.96 0.83
C MET A 60 -3.61 3.66 1.03
N ILE A 61 -4.39 4.71 1.26
CA ILE A 61 -5.84 4.66 1.05
C ILE A 61 -6.04 4.66 -0.47
N ILE A 62 -6.00 3.49 -1.09
CA ILE A 62 -6.57 3.30 -2.42
C ILE A 62 -8.08 3.28 -2.19
N PRO A 63 -8.86 4.27 -2.66
CA PRO A 63 -10.31 4.16 -2.65
C PRO A 63 -10.64 2.93 -3.50
N LEU A 64 -11.32 1.94 -2.92
CA LEU A 64 -11.84 0.83 -3.73
C LEU A 64 -12.70 1.45 -4.83
N PRO A 65 -12.47 1.10 -6.12
CA PRO A 65 -13.15 1.74 -7.23
C PRO A 65 -14.65 1.42 -7.32
N ASN A 66 -15.23 0.62 -6.41
CA ASN A 66 -16.57 0.07 -6.58
C ASN A 66 -17.56 0.25 -5.41
N GLU A 67 -17.24 1.03 -4.37
CA GLU A 67 -18.24 1.37 -3.35
C GLU A 67 -18.26 2.88 -3.08
N GLY A 68 -19.02 3.60 -3.92
CA GLY A 68 -19.78 4.81 -3.58
C GLY A 68 -19.04 6.02 -3.01
N GLY A 69 -17.72 5.99 -2.85
CA GLY A 69 -16.94 7.12 -2.36
C GLY A 69 -16.83 8.18 -3.44
N ALA A 70 -17.43 9.35 -3.23
CA ALA A 70 -17.36 10.48 -4.14
C ALA A 70 -15.89 10.80 -4.49
N VAL A 71 -15.49 10.46 -5.71
CA VAL A 71 -14.21 10.88 -6.29
C VAL A 71 -14.30 12.38 -6.55
N TRP A 72 -13.85 13.19 -5.60
CA TRP A 72 -13.76 14.63 -5.81
C TRP A 72 -12.56 14.94 -6.70
N GLY A 73 -12.81 15.08 -8.00
CA GLY A 73 -11.78 15.52 -8.96
C GLY A 73 -11.28 16.93 -8.64
N SER A 74 -9.96 17.12 -8.60
CA SER A 74 -9.35 18.45 -8.52
C SER A 74 -9.64 19.23 -9.82
N ARG A 75 -10.15 20.46 -9.70
CA ARG A 75 -10.52 21.32 -10.85
C ARG A 75 -9.32 21.88 -11.66
N ILE A 76 -8.09 21.46 -11.37
CA ILE A 76 -6.87 22.11 -11.85
C ILE A 76 -6.06 21.32 -12.88
N ASN A 77 -6.48 20.13 -13.27
CA ASN A 77 -5.86 19.39 -14.37
C ASN A 77 -6.89 19.17 -15.49
N THR A 78 -6.99 20.13 -16.43
CA THR A 78 -7.79 19.98 -17.66
C THR A 78 -6.99 19.41 -18.83
N ASN A 79 -5.77 18.90 -18.58
CA ASN A 79 -4.98 18.25 -19.61
C ASN A 79 -5.12 16.73 -19.46
N SER A 80 -5.94 16.14 -20.31
CA SER A 80 -6.24 14.71 -20.36
C SER A 80 -4.97 13.90 -20.60
N VAL A 81 -4.37 13.38 -19.53
CA VAL A 81 -3.57 12.17 -19.66
C VAL A 81 -4.57 11.03 -19.79
N PRO A 82 -4.60 10.29 -20.91
CA PRO A 82 -5.46 9.13 -21.01
C PRO A 82 -5.07 8.18 -19.89
N VAL A 83 -6.05 7.72 -19.13
CA VAL A 83 -5.90 6.49 -18.34
C VAL A 83 -5.28 5.48 -19.31
N PRO A 84 -4.12 4.84 -19.01
CA PRO A 84 -3.67 3.75 -19.83
C PRO A 84 -4.82 2.74 -19.83
N ALA A 85 -5.48 2.60 -20.99
CA ALA A 85 -6.50 1.58 -21.17
C ALA A 85 -5.89 0.29 -20.66
N SER A 86 -6.58 -0.36 -19.72
CA SER A 86 -6.15 -1.62 -19.11
C SER A 86 -5.47 -2.46 -20.17
N THR A 87 -4.14 -2.55 -20.10
CA THR A 87 -3.38 -3.42 -20.99
C THR A 87 -3.73 -4.82 -20.53
N GLU A 88 -4.81 -5.36 -21.10
CA GLU A 88 -5.23 -6.75 -20.94
C GLU A 88 -4.04 -7.63 -21.28
N TYR A 89 -3.52 -8.34 -20.28
CA TYR A 89 -2.68 -9.49 -20.55
C TYR A 89 -3.54 -10.50 -21.32
N PRO A 90 -3.09 -11.03 -22.47
CA PRO A 90 -3.87 -11.98 -23.24
C PRO A 90 -3.94 -13.30 -22.48
N ILE A 91 -5.10 -13.62 -21.91
CA ILE A 91 -5.43 -15.01 -21.54
C ILE A 91 -5.97 -15.69 -22.80
N GLN A 92 -5.30 -16.77 -23.19
CA GLN A 92 -5.58 -17.53 -24.41
C GLN A 92 -7.02 -18.04 -24.44
N ASN A 93 -7.64 -17.91 -25.63
CA ASN A 93 -8.97 -18.38 -25.96
C ASN A 93 -9.10 -19.89 -25.81
N SER A 94 -10.03 -20.31 -24.95
CA SER A 94 -10.98 -21.37 -25.33
C SER A 94 -12.32 -21.06 -24.67
N SER A 95 -13.21 -20.51 -25.51
CA SER A 95 -14.66 -20.39 -25.38
C SER A 95 -15.27 -21.40 -24.41
N PHE A 96 -16.26 -21.04 -23.58
CA PHE A 96 -17.51 -20.46 -24.03
C PHE A 96 -18.30 -19.97 -22.81
N LYS A 97 -18.84 -18.74 -22.91
CA LYS A 97 -19.81 -18.14 -21.99
C LYS A 97 -21.15 -18.92 -22.09
N LEU A 98 -22.14 -18.78 -21.21
CA LEU A 98 -23.00 -17.60 -21.18
C LEU A 98 -24.10 -17.72 -20.12
N ALA A 99 -24.59 -16.52 -19.80
CA ALA A 99 -25.77 -16.08 -19.09
C ALA A 99 -26.98 -17.02 -19.03
N GLY A 100 -27.82 -16.73 -18.05
CA GLY A 100 -29.12 -17.36 -17.90
C GLY A 100 -30.05 -17.21 -19.11
N GLU A 101 -31.14 -17.98 -18.99
CA GLU A 101 -32.31 -18.10 -19.88
C GLU A 101 -32.23 -19.12 -21.02
N ASP A 102 -32.13 -20.40 -20.67
CA ASP A 102 -32.68 -21.50 -21.48
C ASP A 102 -32.85 -22.78 -20.66
N ASN A 103 -34.11 -23.16 -20.42
CA ASN A 103 -34.52 -24.44 -19.81
C ASN A 103 -34.21 -25.62 -20.74
N SER A 104 -32.93 -25.95 -20.94
CA SER A 104 -32.52 -27.18 -21.62
C SER A 104 -31.72 -28.09 -20.67
N PRO A 105 -32.02 -29.41 -20.62
CA PRO A 105 -31.48 -30.27 -19.58
C PRO A 105 -30.02 -30.63 -19.85
N LEU A 106 -29.20 -30.59 -18.81
CA LEU A 106 -27.79 -30.95 -18.86
C LEU A 106 -27.63 -32.45 -19.20
N PRO A 107 -26.69 -32.82 -20.09
CA PRO A 107 -26.41 -34.22 -20.41
C PRO A 107 -25.70 -34.92 -19.23
N PHE A 108 -26.00 -36.22 -19.06
CA PHE A 108 -25.54 -37.09 -17.97
C PHE A 108 -24.02 -37.19 -17.84
#